data_AF-A0A653TSJ1-F1
#
_entry.id   AF-A0A653TSJ1-F1
#
_cell.length_a   1.000
_cell.length_b   1.000
_cell.length_c   1.000
_cell.angle_alpha   90.00
_cell.angle_beta   90.00
_cell.angle_gamma   90.00
#
_symmetry.space_group_name_H-M   'P 1'
#
loop_
_entity.id
_entity.type
_entity.pdbx_description
1 polymer ?
#
loop_
_entity_poly.entity_id
_entity_poly.type
_entity_poly.pdbx_seq_one_letter_code
_entity_poly.pdbx_strand_id
1 'polypeptide(L)'
;MSKLLSVLFLLFFKVIIAQVGINTTVPLSTLDINGNLTVKEIGIANANIPGSGTFLGGTTSSPSLINDGIYISLTPSGANNSFSLPNAVNFPGRTYILRNISGSEDVLLYTTSGNLFFSKNSKDPTASPIVMPFNGDLKTLILISDGINWTYIF
;
A
#
# COMPACT_ATOMS: atom_id res chain seq x y z
N MET A 1 49.16 -0.49 -35.35
CA MET A 1 49.17 -0.20 -33.91
C MET A 1 47.96 0.66 -33.46
N SER A 2 47.55 1.71 -34.18
CA SER A 2 46.42 2.57 -33.72
C SER A 2 45.06 1.88 -33.66
N LYS A 3 44.74 0.98 -34.60
CA LYS A 3 43.45 0.25 -34.60
C LYS A 3 43.27 -0.69 -33.40
N LEU A 4 44.37 -1.27 -32.89
CA LEU A 4 44.32 -2.19 -31.73
C LEU A 4 44.10 -1.42 -30.43
N LEU A 5 44.71 -0.23 -30.31
CA LEU A 5 44.56 0.64 -29.15
C LEU A 5 43.13 1.24 -29.08
N SER A 6 42.52 1.56 -30.22
CA SER A 6 41.13 2.02 -30.30
C SER A 6 40.11 0.94 -29.92
N VAL A 7 40.36 -0.33 -30.27
CA VAL A 7 39.50 -1.45 -29.87
C VAL A 7 39.61 -1.72 -28.38
N LEU A 8 40.80 -1.57 -27.79
CA LEU A 8 41.01 -1.74 -26.34
C LEU A 8 40.32 -0.64 -25.52
N PHE A 9 40.25 0.60 -26.03
CA PHE A 9 39.60 1.73 -25.37
C PHE A 9 38.05 1.61 -25.33
N LEU A 10 37.44 0.92 -26.29
CA LEU A 10 35.99 0.67 -26.32
C LEU A 10 35.52 -0.41 -25.33
N LEU A 11 36.43 -1.25 -24.81
CA LEU A 11 36.10 -2.35 -23.90
C LEU A 11 35.92 -1.92 -22.43
N PHE A 12 36.19 -0.66 -22.07
CA PHE A 12 36.13 -0.17 -20.68
C PHE A 12 34.95 0.76 -20.36
N PHE A 13 34.04 1.03 -21.30
CA PHE A 13 32.85 1.84 -21.02
C PHE A 13 31.76 1.00 -20.36
N LYS A 14 31.60 1.12 -19.04
CA LYS A 14 30.36 0.74 -18.36
C LYS A 14 29.31 1.83 -18.63
N VAL A 15 28.25 1.49 -19.35
CA VAL A 15 27.03 2.32 -19.44
C VAL A 15 26.30 2.22 -18.10
N ILE A 16 26.09 3.35 -17.42
CA ILE A 16 25.23 3.44 -16.23
C ILE A 16 23.83 3.86 -16.71
N ILE A 17 22.79 3.07 -16.42
CA ILE A 17 21.39 3.38 -16.74
C ILE A 17 20.76 4.17 -15.57
N ALA A 18 19.92 5.18 -15.85
CA ALA A 18 18.98 5.79 -14.90
C ALA A 18 17.62 5.08 -15.05
N GLN A 19 17.11 4.38 -14.03
CA GLN A 19 16.12 3.30 -14.25
C GLN A 19 15.09 3.26 -13.11
N VAL A 20 13.76 3.06 -13.32
CA VAL A 20 12.76 2.60 -12.30
C VAL A 20 12.28 1.13 -12.45
N GLY A 21 11.97 0.41 -11.36
CA GLY A 21 11.91 -1.04 -11.35
C GLY A 21 10.92 -1.71 -10.47
N ILE A 22 9.78 -1.86 -11.10
CA ILE A 22 8.71 -2.72 -10.68
C ILE A 22 8.99 -4.12 -11.22
N ASN A 23 9.38 -4.96 -10.26
CA ASN A 23 9.52 -6.41 -10.24
C ASN A 23 10.84 -7.10 -10.68
N THR A 24 12.04 -6.46 -10.65
CA THR A 24 13.32 -7.25 -10.73
C THR A 24 14.68 -6.54 -10.52
N THR A 25 15.72 -7.36 -10.25
CA THR A 25 17.19 -7.20 -9.96
C THR A 25 18.03 -6.49 -11.01
N VAL A 26 17.35 -5.81 -11.91
CA VAL A 26 17.93 -5.04 -12.99
C VAL A 26 17.54 -3.59 -12.72
N PRO A 27 18.08 -2.99 -11.64
CA PRO A 27 17.49 -2.65 -10.33
C PRO A 27 16.02 -2.95 -10.02
N LEU A 28 15.02 -2.53 -10.75
CA LEU A 28 15.11 -1.52 -11.75
C LEU A 28 14.91 -0.12 -11.15
N SER A 29 14.67 0.07 -9.84
CA SER A 29 14.06 1.28 -9.25
C SER A 29 14.93 2.53 -8.97
N THR A 30 14.64 3.63 -9.69
CA THR A 30 14.78 5.08 -9.49
C THR A 30 13.51 5.70 -10.13
N LEU A 31 12.51 6.07 -9.33
CA LEU A 31 11.21 6.55 -9.84
C LEU A 31 11.31 8.04 -10.12
N ASP A 32 11.43 8.41 -11.39
CA ASP A 32 11.44 9.82 -11.80
C ASP A 32 10.14 10.16 -12.55
N ILE A 33 9.37 11.09 -12.00
CA ILE A 33 8.08 11.54 -12.54
C ILE A 33 8.17 13.04 -12.75
N ASN A 34 8.43 13.44 -14.00
CA ASN A 34 8.41 14.84 -14.43
C ASN A 34 6.98 15.22 -14.88
N GLY A 35 6.02 15.11 -13.96
CA GLY A 35 4.58 15.27 -14.21
C GLY A 35 3.73 14.84 -13.01
N ASN A 36 2.51 14.36 -13.26
CA ASN A 36 1.59 13.94 -12.20
C ASN A 36 1.62 12.42 -11.99
N LEU A 37 1.75 11.97 -10.73
CA LEU A 37 1.45 10.59 -10.32
C LEU A 37 0.01 10.52 -9.83
N THR A 38 -0.85 9.77 -10.52
CA THR A 38 -2.18 9.42 -10.03
C THR A 38 -2.18 7.95 -9.61
N VAL A 39 -2.67 7.68 -8.40
CA VAL A 39 -2.84 6.32 -7.89
C VAL A 39 -4.32 5.93 -7.96
N LYS A 40 -4.61 4.63 -8.05
CA LYS A 40 -5.99 4.16 -8.03
C LYS A 40 -6.61 4.45 -6.66
N GLU A 41 -7.70 5.22 -6.70
CA GLU A 41 -8.59 5.45 -5.57
C GLU A 41 -9.81 4.55 -5.66
N ILE A 42 -10.27 4.03 -4.53
CA ILE A 42 -11.55 3.33 -4.40
C ILE A 42 -12.27 3.72 -3.12
N GLY A 43 -13.58 3.47 -3.07
CA GLY A 43 -14.37 3.58 -1.85
C GLY A 43 -15.22 4.84 -1.73
N ILE A 44 -15.18 5.72 -2.73
CA ILE A 44 -16.12 6.83 -2.89
C ILE A 44 -16.89 6.65 -4.20
N ALA A 45 -18.21 6.88 -4.16
CA ALA A 45 -19.00 7.02 -5.37
C ALA A 45 -18.65 8.34 -6.06
N ASN A 46 -18.06 8.26 -7.26
CA ASN A 46 -17.58 9.40 -8.03
C ASN A 46 -18.17 9.39 -9.44
N ALA A 47 -18.99 10.38 -9.76
CA ALA A 47 -19.66 10.49 -11.06
C ALA A 47 -18.68 10.59 -12.25
N ASN A 48 -17.43 10.99 -12.01
CA ASN A 48 -16.40 11.09 -13.05
C ASN A 48 -15.63 9.78 -13.29
N ILE A 49 -15.84 8.76 -12.44
CA ILE A 49 -15.14 7.46 -12.52
C ILE A 49 -16.21 6.37 -12.67
N PRO A 50 -16.45 5.87 -13.90
CA PRO A 50 -17.38 4.78 -14.14
C PRO A 50 -17.07 3.55 -13.27
N GLY A 51 -18.09 3.00 -12.62
CA GLY A 51 -17.94 1.83 -11.73
C GLY A 51 -17.33 2.15 -10.36
N SER A 52 -17.07 3.42 -10.04
CA SER A 52 -16.74 3.80 -8.67
C SER A 52 -17.94 3.60 -7.74
N GLY A 53 -17.66 3.27 -6.48
CA GLY A 53 -18.67 2.94 -5.50
C GLY A 53 -18.10 2.99 -4.09
N THR A 54 -19.00 3.01 -3.12
CA THR A 54 -18.66 2.97 -1.70
C THR A 54 -18.05 1.62 -1.32
N PHE A 55 -16.95 1.63 -0.58
CA PHE A 55 -16.33 0.41 -0.09
C PHE A 55 -16.77 0.15 1.36
N LEU A 56 -17.76 -0.73 1.49
CA LEU A 56 -18.41 -1.07 2.76
C LEU A 56 -17.60 -2.12 3.52
N GLY A 57 -17.63 -2.02 4.85
CA GLY A 57 -17.05 -3.04 5.73
C GLY A 57 -17.87 -4.33 5.70
N GLY A 58 -17.28 -5.37 6.29
CA GLY A 58 -17.96 -6.62 6.63
C GLY A 58 -18.14 -6.72 8.14
N THR A 59 -18.66 -7.85 8.59
CA THR A 59 -18.76 -8.15 10.02
C THR A 59 -17.40 -8.57 10.58
N THR A 60 -17.27 -8.63 11.91
CA THR A 60 -16.04 -9.10 12.56
C THR A 60 -15.67 -10.54 12.20
N SER A 61 -16.66 -11.39 11.90
CA SER A 61 -16.45 -12.78 11.47
C SER A 61 -16.20 -12.92 9.97
N SER A 62 -16.52 -11.90 9.17
CA SER A 62 -16.27 -11.86 7.74
C SER A 62 -15.92 -10.43 7.28
N PRO A 63 -14.72 -9.93 7.63
CA PRO A 63 -14.32 -8.58 7.26
C PRO A 63 -14.16 -8.42 5.74
N SER A 64 -14.49 -7.24 5.21
CA SER A 64 -14.27 -6.91 3.80
C SER A 64 -12.77 -6.91 3.48
N LEU A 65 -12.35 -7.71 2.50
CA LEU A 65 -10.94 -7.81 2.12
C LEU A 65 -10.50 -6.59 1.31
N ILE A 66 -9.38 -5.99 1.71
CA ILE A 66 -8.70 -4.92 0.98
C ILE A 66 -7.71 -5.54 -0.01
N ASN A 67 -8.03 -5.56 -1.29
CA ASN A 67 -7.18 -6.19 -2.31
C ASN A 67 -7.05 -5.39 -3.62
N ASP A 68 -7.64 -4.20 -3.68
CA ASP A 68 -7.66 -3.35 -4.87
C ASP A 68 -7.46 -1.87 -4.51
N GLY A 69 -6.71 -1.14 -5.34
CA GLY A 69 -6.39 0.27 -5.13
C GLY A 69 -5.16 0.52 -4.24
N ILE A 70 -4.80 1.80 -4.12
CA ILE A 70 -3.76 2.29 -3.20
C ILE A 70 -4.41 3.23 -2.20
N TYR A 71 -5.15 4.24 -2.65
CA TYR A 71 -5.92 5.12 -1.77
C TYR A 71 -7.33 4.56 -1.60
N ILE A 72 -7.75 4.28 -0.38
CA ILE A 72 -8.99 3.54 -0.12
C ILE A 72 -9.78 4.27 0.96
N SER A 73 -10.95 4.75 0.57
CA SER A 73 -11.92 5.37 1.46
C SER A 73 -12.81 4.28 2.08
N LEU A 74 -12.62 4.02 3.35
CA LEU A 74 -13.37 3.01 4.11
C LEU A 74 -14.67 3.63 4.63
N THR A 75 -15.79 2.99 4.30
CA THR A 75 -17.13 3.42 4.73
C THR A 75 -17.73 2.36 5.66
N PRO A 76 -17.40 2.37 6.97
CA PRO A 76 -18.07 1.50 7.93
C PRO A 76 -19.58 1.84 7.99
N SER A 77 -20.40 0.82 8.27
CA SER A 77 -21.85 0.99 8.48
C SER A 77 -22.39 0.00 9.52
N GLY A 78 -22.70 0.49 10.73
CA GLY A 78 -23.20 -0.31 11.84
C GLY A 78 -22.27 -1.48 12.18
N ALA A 79 -22.80 -2.70 12.14
CA ALA A 79 -22.02 -3.92 12.37
C ALA A 79 -21.06 -4.27 11.21
N ASN A 80 -21.18 -3.60 10.06
CA ASN A 80 -20.36 -3.78 8.88
C ASN A 80 -19.22 -2.75 8.85
N ASN A 81 -18.37 -2.79 9.87
CA ASN A 81 -17.27 -1.85 10.08
C ASN A 81 -15.88 -2.51 10.05
N SER A 82 -15.83 -3.81 9.70
CA SER A 82 -14.60 -4.59 9.73
C SER A 82 -14.01 -4.75 8.34
N PHE A 83 -12.70 -4.52 8.23
CA PHE A 83 -11.92 -4.66 7.01
C PHE A 83 -10.67 -5.48 7.28
N SER A 84 -10.13 -6.18 6.29
CA SER A 84 -8.92 -6.99 6.48
C SER A 84 -7.91 -6.78 5.37
N LEU A 85 -6.64 -6.71 5.73
CA LEU A 85 -5.52 -6.71 4.80
C LEU A 85 -5.21 -8.13 4.31
N PRO A 86 -4.72 -8.26 3.07
CA PRO A 86 -4.36 -9.55 2.53
C PRO A 86 -3.07 -10.07 3.20
N ASN A 87 -2.72 -11.33 2.92
CA ASN A 87 -1.53 -11.92 3.49
C ASN A 87 -0.28 -11.15 3.03
N ALA A 88 0.45 -10.55 3.97
CA ALA A 88 1.64 -9.75 3.70
C ALA A 88 2.72 -10.53 2.94
N VAL A 89 2.85 -11.84 3.21
CA VAL A 89 3.84 -12.71 2.56
C VAL A 89 3.61 -12.82 1.05
N ASN A 90 2.36 -12.75 0.62
CA ASN A 90 2.03 -12.86 -0.81
C ASN A 90 2.22 -11.54 -1.56
N PHE A 91 2.39 -10.43 -0.84
CA PHE A 91 2.43 -9.08 -1.41
C PHE A 91 3.50 -8.19 -0.76
N PRO A 92 4.78 -8.61 -0.73
CA PRO A 92 5.85 -7.81 -0.16
C PRO A 92 5.92 -6.43 -0.82
N GLY A 93 6.10 -5.38 -0.02
CA GLY A 93 6.17 -3.98 -0.47
C GLY A 93 4.82 -3.37 -0.87
N ARG A 94 3.72 -4.10 -0.81
CA ARG A 94 2.39 -3.55 -1.10
C ARG A 94 2.07 -2.41 -0.16
N THR A 95 1.63 -1.29 -0.73
CA THR A 95 1.30 -0.07 0.00
C THR A 95 -0.19 0.25 -0.16
N TYR A 96 -0.83 0.61 0.95
CA TYR A 96 -2.17 1.16 0.99
C TYR A 96 -2.17 2.48 1.78
N ILE A 97 -3.04 3.41 1.39
CA ILE A 97 -3.43 4.59 2.15
C ILE A 97 -4.90 4.41 2.46
N LEU A 98 -5.21 4.06 3.69
CA LEU A 98 -6.58 3.82 4.15
C LEU A 98 -7.08 5.05 4.89
N ARG A 99 -8.31 5.48 4.62
CA ARG A 99 -8.96 6.56 5.35
C ARG A 99 -10.35 6.13 5.79
N ASN A 100 -10.63 6.20 7.09
CA ASN A 100 -12.01 6.12 7.57
C ASN A 100 -12.71 7.44 7.20
N ILE A 101 -13.64 7.38 6.24
CA ILE A 101 -14.40 8.56 5.80
C ILE A 101 -15.73 8.74 6.52
N SER A 102 -16.08 7.82 7.44
CA SER A 102 -17.28 7.97 8.26
C SER A 102 -17.19 9.20 9.17
N GLY A 103 -18.37 9.78 9.45
CA GLY A 103 -18.55 10.87 10.41
C GLY A 103 -18.96 10.40 11.81
N SER A 104 -19.20 9.10 12.02
CA SER A 104 -19.79 8.59 13.26
C SER A 104 -19.37 7.19 13.67
N GLU A 105 -18.60 6.48 12.84
CA GLU A 105 -18.28 5.07 13.09
C GLU A 105 -16.81 4.76 12.91
N ASP A 106 -16.26 3.98 13.83
CA ASP A 106 -14.88 3.51 13.78
C ASP A 106 -14.76 2.29 12.86
N VAL A 107 -13.63 2.21 12.16
CA VAL A 107 -13.24 1.05 11.38
C VAL A 107 -12.43 0.09 12.24
N LEU A 108 -12.70 -1.21 12.11
CA LEU A 108 -11.90 -2.28 12.68
C LEU A 108 -11.03 -2.90 11.58
N LEU A 109 -9.72 -2.65 11.63
CA LEU A 109 -8.78 -3.14 10.65
C LEU A 109 -8.06 -4.39 11.15
N TYR A 110 -8.21 -5.48 10.42
CA TYR A 110 -7.61 -6.77 10.68
C TYR A 110 -6.54 -7.10 9.64
N THR A 111 -5.82 -8.19 9.89
CA THR A 111 -4.97 -8.89 8.94
C THR A 111 -5.51 -10.28 8.68
N THR A 112 -5.11 -10.88 7.56
CA THR A 112 -5.33 -12.31 7.28
C THR A 112 -4.12 -13.14 7.70
N SER A 113 -4.30 -14.46 7.80
CA SER A 113 -3.20 -15.44 7.97
C SER A 113 -2.27 -15.22 9.17
N GLY A 114 -2.73 -14.52 10.21
CA GLY A 114 -1.95 -14.26 11.43
C GLY A 114 -0.82 -13.24 11.26
N ASN A 115 -0.78 -12.49 10.14
CA ASN A 115 0.17 -11.38 10.02
C ASN A 115 -0.09 -10.36 11.13
N LEU A 116 0.94 -9.72 11.64
CA LEU A 116 0.84 -8.75 12.73
C LEU A 116 0.91 -7.31 12.21
N PHE A 117 0.50 -6.38 13.05
CA PHE A 117 0.68 -4.95 12.84
C PHE A 117 1.85 -4.41 13.64
N PHE A 118 2.64 -3.53 13.05
CA PHE A 118 3.70 -2.79 13.74
C PHE A 118 3.56 -1.30 13.43
N SER A 119 3.56 -0.44 14.45
CA SER A 119 3.60 1.00 14.21
C SER A 119 4.97 1.41 13.69
N LYS A 120 5.03 2.53 12.96
CA LYS A 120 6.29 3.15 12.47
C LYS A 120 7.40 3.30 13.51
N ASN A 121 7.08 3.30 14.80
CA ASN A 121 7.98 3.57 15.92
C ASN A 121 8.11 2.43 16.94
N SER A 122 7.58 1.23 16.65
CA SER A 122 7.61 0.10 17.59
C SER A 122 8.09 -1.18 16.93
N LYS A 123 8.89 -1.95 17.67
CA LYS A 123 9.26 -3.34 17.33
C LYS A 123 8.27 -4.36 17.88
N ASP A 124 7.38 -3.94 18.77
CA ASP A 124 6.40 -4.82 19.42
C ASP A 124 5.07 -4.72 18.66
N PRO A 125 4.38 -5.86 18.45
CA PRO A 125 3.18 -5.88 17.63
C PRO A 125 2.05 -5.09 18.30
N THR A 126 1.33 -4.32 17.50
CA THR A 126 0.07 -3.69 17.92
C THR A 126 -1.01 -4.77 18.02
N ALA A 127 -1.84 -4.68 19.05
CA ALA A 127 -3.00 -5.55 19.19
C ALA A 127 -3.93 -5.41 17.98
N SER A 128 -4.46 -6.53 17.49
CA SER A 128 -5.43 -6.57 16.40
C SER A 128 -6.86 -6.68 16.96
N PRO A 129 -7.86 -5.97 16.43
CA PRO A 129 -7.77 -5.05 15.28
C PRO A 129 -7.14 -3.70 15.64
N ILE A 130 -6.61 -3.00 14.64
CA ILE A 130 -6.41 -1.56 14.77
C ILE A 130 -7.78 -0.89 14.67
N VAL A 131 -8.11 -0.07 15.67
CA VAL A 131 -9.30 0.79 15.62
C VAL A 131 -8.92 2.10 14.92
N MET A 132 -9.49 2.35 13.74
CA MET A 132 -9.33 3.58 12.99
C MET A 132 -10.54 4.49 13.27
N PRO A 133 -10.41 5.49 14.16
CA PRO A 133 -11.55 6.24 14.65
C PRO A 133 -12.18 7.12 13.57
N PHE A 134 -13.48 7.43 13.69
CA PHE A 134 -14.11 8.44 12.82
C PHE A 134 -13.54 9.85 13.10
N ASN A 135 -12.92 10.08 14.26
CA ASN A 135 -12.17 11.29 14.57
C ASN A 135 -10.99 10.98 15.50
N GLY A 136 -9.76 11.15 15.02
CA GLY A 136 -8.54 10.90 15.79
C GLY A 136 -7.33 10.57 14.92
N ASP A 137 -6.19 10.38 15.56
CA ASP A 137 -4.89 10.26 14.88
C ASP A 137 -4.83 9.07 13.89
N LEU A 138 -5.46 7.95 14.23
CA LEU A 138 -5.49 6.74 13.39
C LEU A 138 -6.59 6.75 12.31
N LYS A 139 -7.28 7.89 12.08
CA LYS A 139 -8.34 7.99 11.06
C LYS A 139 -7.80 7.70 9.65
N THR A 140 -6.53 8.03 9.38
CA THR A 140 -5.84 7.72 8.12
C THR A 140 -4.55 6.97 8.42
N LEU A 141 -4.33 5.86 7.73
CA LEU A 141 -3.12 5.05 7.86
C LEU A 141 -2.47 4.86 6.50
N ILE A 142 -1.14 4.95 6.44
CA ILE A 142 -0.35 4.38 5.34
C ILE A 142 0.16 3.03 5.83
N LEU A 143 -0.11 1.96 5.09
CA LEU A 143 0.32 0.62 5.42
C LEU A 143 1.24 0.08 4.35
N ILE A 144 2.32 -0.56 4.77
CA ILE A 144 3.32 -1.15 3.90
C ILE A 144 3.58 -2.58 4.37
N SER A 145 3.47 -3.54 3.46
CA SER A 145 3.88 -4.91 3.75
C SER A 145 5.41 -5.01 3.72
N ASP A 146 6.00 -5.55 4.79
CA ASP A 146 7.43 -5.85 4.85
C ASP A 146 7.78 -7.25 4.28
N GLY A 147 6.79 -7.94 3.70
CA GLY A 147 6.91 -9.32 3.21
C GLY A 147 6.64 -10.40 4.25
N ILE A 148 6.30 -10.03 5.49
CA ILE A 148 5.86 -10.96 6.56
C ILE A 148 4.65 -10.41 7.31
N ASN A 149 4.66 -9.12 7.61
CA ASN A 149 3.70 -8.37 8.42
C ASN A 149 3.36 -7.03 7.75
N TRP A 150 2.56 -6.23 8.45
CA TRP A 150 2.17 -4.89 8.02
C TRP A 150 2.73 -3.82 8.96
N THR A 151 3.53 -2.91 8.43
CA THR A 151 3.87 -1.66 9.11
C THR A 151 2.82 -0.60 8.81
N TYR A 152 2.40 0.16 9.82
CA TYR A 152 1.49 1.29 9.62
C TYR A 152 2.07 2.61 10.12
N ILE A 153 1.71 3.69 9.42
CA ILE A 153 2.15 5.08 9.65
C ILE A 153 0.89 5.95 9.74
N PHE A 154 0.85 6.83 10.73
CA PHE A 154 -0.17 7.83 10.97
C PHE A 154 0.47 9.14 11.46
#